data_AF-A0A7H0GX17-F1
#
_entry.id   AF-A0A7H0GX17-F1
#
_cell.length_a   1.000
_cell.length_b   1.000
_cell.length_c   1.000
_cell.angle_alpha   90.00
_cell.angle_beta   90.00
_cell.angle_gamma   90.00
#
_symmetry.space_group_name_H-M   'P 1'
#
loop_
_entity.id
_entity.type
_entity.pdbx_description
1 polymer ?
#
loop_
_entity_poly.entity_id
_entity_poly.type
_entity_poly.pdbx_seq_one_letter_code
_entity_poly.pdbx_strand_id
1 'polypeptide(L)' 'MKNLFVGLLTWSLWLVSPAAWACRVCRPRVQATIHTPEYTGNLLLLLLPIGVLLVGGVGLYFAADIKRYFLSPPTHG' A
#
# COMPACT_ATOMS: atom_id res chain seq x y z
N MET A 1 1.87 17.26 -15.70
CA MET A 1 1.60 15.80 -15.58
C MET A 1 2.86 14.94 -15.55
N LYS A 2 3.85 15.18 -16.41
CA LYS A 2 5.12 14.41 -16.46
C LYS A 2 5.88 14.35 -15.12
N ASN A 3 5.89 15.45 -14.36
CA ASN A 3 6.62 15.53 -13.07
C ASN A 3 5.95 14.72 -11.95
N LEU A 4 4.62 14.56 -11.99
CA LEU A 4 3.88 13.70 -11.05
C LEU A 4 4.20 12.23 -11.30
N PHE A 5 4.26 11.83 -12.56
CA PHE A 5 4.67 10.46 -12.93
C PHE A 5 6.10 10.16 -12.48
N VAL A 6 7.04 11.09 -12.69
CA VAL A 6 8.43 10.91 -12.25
C VAL A 6 8.52 10.80 -10.73
N GLY A 7 7.78 11.63 -9.97
CA GLY A 7 7.74 11.54 -8.50
C GLY A 7 7.14 10.24 -7.97
N LEU A 8 6.12 9.70 -8.66
CA LEU A 8 5.48 8.44 -8.29
C LEU A 8 6.35 7.22 -8.64
N LEU A 9 7.11 7.32 -9.73
CA LEU A 9 8.05 6.29 -10.18
C LEU A 9 9.31 6.24 -9.30
N THR A 10 9.82 7.39 -8.85
CA THR A 10 10.91 7.41 -7.87
C THR A 10 10.45 6.94 -6.50
N TRP A 11 9.26 7.31 -6.05
CA TRP A 11 8.73 6.86 -4.76
C TRP A 11 8.52 5.34 -4.73
N SER A 12 7.97 4.77 -5.80
CA SER A 12 7.81 3.31 -5.93
C SER A 12 9.14 2.55 -6.01
N LEU A 13 10.16 3.10 -6.69
CA LEU A 13 11.51 2.49 -6.68
C LEU A 13 12.16 2.48 -5.28
N TRP A 14 11.91 3.52 -4.49
CA TRP A 14 12.41 3.60 -3.11
C TRP A 14 11.70 2.63 -2.17
N LEU A 15 10.39 2.41 -2.36
CA LEU A 15 9.60 1.44 -1.61
C LEU A 15 9.96 -0.02 -1.96
N VAL A 16 10.42 -0.27 -3.18
CA VAL A 16 10.75 -1.61 -3.70
C VAL A 16 12.21 -2.00 -3.48
N SER A 17 13.08 -1.12 -2.97
CA SER A 17 14.43 -1.53 -2.56
C SER A 17 14.32 -2.42 -1.33
N PRO A 18 14.44 -3.76 -1.46
CA PRO A 18 14.49 -4.61 -0.31
C PRO A 18 15.88 -4.35 0.26
N ALA A 19 15.98 -3.63 1.36
CA ALA A 19 17.21 -3.63 2.14
C ALA A 19 17.53 -5.11 2.41
N ALA A 20 18.51 -5.62 1.67
CA ALA A 20 18.88 -7.02 1.63
C ALA A 20 19.53 -7.39 2.98
N TRP A 21 18.70 -7.61 3.99
CA TRP A 21 19.09 -8.08 5.32
C TRP A 21 18.90 -9.60 5.45
N ALA A 22 19.05 -10.33 4.34
CA ALA A 22 19.18 -11.79 4.36
C ALA A 22 20.66 -12.16 4.47
N CYS A 23 21.26 -11.91 5.64
CA CYS A 23 22.65 -12.30 5.90
C CYS A 23 22.77 -13.83 5.98
N ARG A 24 23.44 -14.37 4.96
CA ARG A 24 23.79 -15.78 4.80
C ARG A 24 24.99 -16.16 5.69
N VAL A 25 24.78 -16.47 6.96
CA VAL A 25 25.74 -17.37 7.64
C VAL A 25 25.01 -18.63 8.11
N CYS A 26 24.73 -19.46 7.11
CA CYS A 26 25.09 -20.88 7.08
C CYS A 26 24.33 -21.90 7.95
N ARG A 27 22.99 -21.94 7.89
CA ARG A 27 22.24 -23.18 8.14
C ARG A 27 20.95 -23.20 7.33
N PRO A 28 20.76 -24.12 6.36
CA PRO A 28 19.46 -24.32 5.74
C PRO A 28 18.61 -25.10 6.73
N ARG A 29 17.92 -24.40 7.65
CA ARG A 29 16.76 -25.02 8.29
C ARG A 29 15.64 -24.92 7.27
N VAL A 30 15.21 -26.08 6.77
CA VAL A 30 13.92 -26.23 6.09
C VAL A 30 12.85 -26.04 7.17
N GLN A 31 12.68 -24.81 7.62
CA GLN A 31 11.55 -24.39 8.42
C GLN A 31 10.43 -24.16 7.42
N ALA A 32 9.60 -25.18 7.23
CA ALA A 32 8.23 -25.01 6.74
C ALA A 32 7.39 -24.28 7.81
N THR A 33 7.90 -23.15 8.28
CA THR A 33 7.22 -22.25 9.19
C THR A 33 6.47 -21.27 8.28
N ILE A 34 5.30 -21.71 7.82
CA ILE A 34 4.42 -20.94 6.92
C ILE A 34 4.11 -19.56 7.51
N HIS A 35 4.10 -19.46 8.85
CA HIS A 35 3.94 -18.21 9.60
C HIS A 35 5.10 -18.03 10.57
N THR A 36 6.17 -17.39 10.11
CA THR A 36 7.22 -16.85 10.99
C THR A 36 6.62 -15.72 11.84
N PRO A 37 7.21 -15.35 13.00
CA PRO A 37 6.72 -14.22 13.79
C PRO A 37 6.67 -12.91 12.98
N GLU A 38 7.55 -12.78 11.98
CA GLU A 38 7.61 -11.65 11.06
C GLU A 38 6.63 -11.76 9.88
N TYR A 39 5.93 -12.89 9.72
CA TYR A 39 5.08 -13.17 8.56
C TYR A 39 3.99 -12.11 8.39
N THR A 40 3.26 -11.79 9.47
CA THR A 40 2.16 -10.83 9.41
C THR A 40 2.67 -9.42 9.09
N GLY A 41 3.83 -9.04 9.64
CA GLY A 41 4.47 -7.75 9.35
C GLY A 41 4.90 -7.62 7.89
N ASN A 42 5.56 -8.65 7.36
CA ASN A 42 5.99 -8.69 5.97
C ASN A 42 4.80 -8.75 5.00
N LEU A 43 3.76 -9.52 5.34
CA LEU A 43 2.52 -9.61 4.56
C LEU A 43 1.81 -8.26 4.54
N LEU A 44 1.72 -7.57 5.68
CA LEU A 44 1.12 -6.25 5.76
C LEU A 44 1.90 -5.24 4.91
N LEU A 45 3.24 -5.20 5.02
CA LEU A 45 4.08 -4.31 4.20
C LEU A 45 3.91 -4.57 2.70
N LEU A 46 3.71 -5.83 2.30
CA LEU A 46 3.48 -6.22 0.92
C LEU A 46 2.08 -5.81 0.40
N LEU A 47 1.04 -6.00 1.22
CA LEU A 47 -0.35 -5.71 0.83
C LEU A 47 -0.75 -4.25 1.01
N LEU A 48 -0.10 -3.53 1.92
CA LEU A 48 -0.38 -2.11 2.22
C LEU A 48 -0.37 -1.22 0.97
N PRO A 49 0.66 -1.23 0.09
CA PRO A 49 0.66 -0.37 -1.10
C PRO A 49 -0.49 -0.71 -2.07
N ILE A 50 -0.85 -1.98 -2.18
CA ILE A 50 -1.96 -2.43 -3.02
C ILE A 50 -3.29 -1.95 -2.43
N GLY A 51 -3.47 -2.08 -1.11
CA GLY A 51 -4.64 -1.58 -0.41
C GLY A 51 -4.82 -0.07 -0.56
N VAL A 52 -3.74 0.70 -0.43
CA VAL A 52 -3.76 2.17 -0.63
C VAL A 52 -4.16 2.53 -2.06
N LEU A 53 -3.63 1.84 -3.07
CA LEU A 53 -4.01 2.05 -4.47
C LEU A 53 -5.48 1.72 -4.73
N LEU A 54 -5.99 0.62 -4.17
CA LEU A 54 -7.39 0.23 -4.31
C LEU A 54 -8.33 1.23 -3.64
N VAL A 55 -8.07 1.58 -2.38
CA VAL A 55 -8.89 2.54 -1.62
C VAL A 55 -8.82 3.92 -2.27
N GLY A 56 -7.64 4.36 -2.69
CA GLY A 56 -7.44 5.62 -3.41
C GLY A 56 -8.20 5.65 -4.74
N GLY A 57 -8.10 4.58 -5.53
CA GLY A 57 -8.80 4.47 -6.82
C GLY A 57 -10.33 4.47 -6.66
N VAL A 58 -10.85 3.68 -5.73
CA VAL A 58 -12.30 3.64 -5.42
C VAL A 58 -12.76 4.99 -4.87
N GLY A 59 -12.00 5.60 -3.97
CA GLY A 59 -12.32 6.91 -3.40
C GLY A 59 -12.36 8.02 -4.46
N LEU A 60 -11.44 8.00 -5.43
CA LEU A 60 -11.46 8.93 -6.55
C LEU A 60 -12.63 8.68 -7.50
N TYR A 61 -12.95 7.42 -7.77
CA TYR A 61 -14.09 7.05 -8.62
C TYR A 61 -15.42 7.55 -8.04
N PHE A 62 -15.64 7.35 -6.74
CA PHE A 62 -16.86 7.79 -6.04
C PHE A 62 -16.76 9.19 -5.44
N ALA A 63 -15.72 9.98 -5.76
CA ALA A 63 -15.48 11.28 -5.14
C ALA A 63 -16.67 12.24 -5.27
N ALA A 64 -17.39 12.19 -6.40
CA ALA A 64 -18.56 13.03 -6.65
C ALA A 64 -19.75 12.66 -5.75
N ASP A 65 -20.00 11.37 -5.55
CA ASP A 65 -21.12 10.89 -4.71
C ASP A 65 -20.81 11.05 -3.22
N ILE A 66 -19.56 10.79 -2.81
CA ILE A 66 -19.06 11.11 -1.47
C ILE A 66 -19.26 12.61 -1.19
N LYS A 67 -18.87 13.47 -2.14
CA LYS A 67 -19.05 14.93 -1.99
C LYS A 67 -20.53 15.28 -1.80
N ARG A 68 -21.42 14.71 -2.60
CA ARG A 68 -22.87 14.97 -2.48
C ARG A 68 -23.41 14.48 -1.14
N TYR A 69 -23.00 13.32 -0.67
CA TYR A 69 -23.53 12.73 0.56
C TYR A 69 -23.06 13.47 1.83
N PHE A 70 -21.79 13.91 1.85
CA PHE A 70 -21.19 14.54 3.04
C PHE A 70 -21.25 16.07 3.04
N LEU A 71 -21.40 16.72 1.88
CA LEU A 71 -21.38 18.19 1.77
C LEU A 71 -22.72 18.78 1.29
N SER A 72 -23.80 18.00 1.23
CA SER A 72 -25.12 18.59 0.99
C SER A 72 -25.52 19.45 2.20
N PRO A 73 -25.81 20.75 2.01
CA PRO A 73 -26.37 21.58 3.08
C PRO A 73 -27.77 21.04 3.42
N PRO A 74 -28.20 21.07 4.70
CA PRO A 74 -29.56 20.74 5.05
C PRO A 74 -30.49 21.77 4.42
N THR A 75 -31.28 21.35 3.42
CA THR A 75 -32.45 22.10 2.96
C THR A 75 -33.51 22.02 4.06
N HIS A 76 -33.40 22.92 5.05
CA HIS A 76 -34.54 23.28 5.88
C HIS A 76 -35.47 24.16 5.04
N GLY A 77 -36.62 23.59 4.67
CA GLY A 77 -37.77 24.34 4.16
C GLY A 77 -38.56 24.99 5.28
#